data_AF-A0AA89C5G8-F1
#
_entry.id   AF-A0AA89C5G8-F1
#
_cell.length_a   1.000
_cell.length_b   1.000
_cell.length_c   1.000
_cell.angle_alpha   90.00
_cell.angle_beta   90.00
_cell.angle_gamma   90.00
#
_symmetry.space_group_name_H-M   'P 1'
#
loop_
_entity.id
_entity.type
_entity.pdbx_description
1 polymer ?
#
loop_
_entity_poly.entity_id
_entity_poly.type
_entity_poly.pdbx_seq_one_letter_code
_entity_poly.pdbx_strand_id
1 'polypeptide(L)'
;MAIKQILNDVDLVKELKEIFSKTNQVSPEKCSKNSQYRTYDGSCNNLANPTWGMAGQTQLRMMPAEYNDGISEPRILGNDGNPLPSPRMVSNIVHREGKKRQMSKTSSVMVMQWGQFLDHDIVATPLVRNDDGSPLVCCGNTTTTLGDDDRNVDDIDIYSGGISEKSMPGAEVGPLFGCLLAEQFRKLKFGDRFWYDRQNDQIGFTEGISS
;
A
#
# COMPACT_ATOMS: atom_id res chain seq x y z
N MET A 1 14.20 19.62 3.95
CA MET A 1 14.96 20.25 5.06
C MET A 1 14.11 20.48 6.32
N ALA A 2 12.88 21.03 6.23
CA ALA A 2 12.03 21.31 7.38
C ALA A 2 11.59 20.08 8.21
N ILE A 3 11.21 18.97 7.56
CA ILE A 3 10.72 17.78 8.28
C ILE A 3 11.85 17.08 9.07
N LYS A 4 13.08 17.02 8.53
CA LYS A 4 14.25 16.53 9.29
C LYS A 4 14.53 17.35 10.55
N GLN A 5 14.36 18.67 10.47
CA GLN A 5 14.48 19.55 11.64
C GLN A 5 13.36 19.30 12.66
N ILE A 6 12.13 19.09 12.21
CA ILE A 6 10.99 18.75 13.07
C ILE A 6 11.20 17.40 13.78
N LEU A 7 11.69 16.37 13.08
CA LEU A 7 11.92 15.05 13.69
C LEU A 7 13.04 15.03 14.74
N ASN A 8 13.96 15.99 14.68
CA ASN A 8 15.02 16.15 15.69
C ASN A 8 14.55 16.92 16.93
N ASP A 9 13.37 17.57 16.86
CA ASP A 9 12.75 18.26 17.99
C ASP A 9 11.86 17.28 18.77
N VAL A 10 12.39 16.80 19.90
CA VAL A 10 11.75 15.75 20.72
C VAL A 10 10.39 16.22 21.28
N ASP A 11 10.27 17.51 21.59
CA ASP A 11 9.04 18.07 22.15
C ASP A 11 7.97 18.21 21.06
N LEU A 12 8.37 18.65 19.86
CA LEU A 12 7.48 18.78 18.71
C LEU A 12 7.01 17.42 18.19
N VAL A 13 7.89 16.41 18.18
CA VAL A 13 7.52 15.01 17.85
C VAL A 13 6.52 14.47 18.88
N LYS A 14 6.70 14.77 20.17
CA LYS A 14 5.78 14.34 21.22
C LYS A 14 4.40 15.00 21.07
N GLU A 15 4.37 16.30 20.77
CA GLU A 15 3.14 17.05 20.54
C GLU A 15 2.40 16.56 19.29
N LEU A 16 3.11 16.33 18.19
CA LEU A 16 2.54 15.72 16.98
C LEU A 16 1.97 14.33 17.25
N LYS A 17 2.69 13.48 17.99
CA LYS A 17 2.18 12.16 18.41
C LYS A 17 0.91 12.27 19.24
N GLU A 18 0.81 13.27 20.13
CA GLU A 18 -0.43 13.52 20.88
C GLU A 18 -1.59 14.01 20.00
N ILE A 19 -1.32 14.87 19.01
CA ILE A 19 -2.34 15.39 18.08
C ILE A 19 -2.85 14.29 17.15
N PHE A 20 -1.93 13.49 16.57
CA PHE A 20 -2.27 12.32 15.76
C PHE A 20 -2.98 11.25 16.59
N SER A 21 -2.61 11.10 17.86
CA SER A 21 -3.36 10.26 18.78
C SER A 21 -4.81 10.79 18.87
N LYS A 22 -5.05 12.08 19.12
CA LYS A 22 -6.41 12.63 19.31
C LYS A 22 -7.31 12.65 18.05
N THR A 23 -6.76 12.50 16.85
CA THR A 23 -7.53 12.48 15.59
C THR A 23 -7.90 11.05 15.20
N ASN A 24 -9.17 10.81 14.87
CA ASN A 24 -9.73 9.48 14.51
C ASN A 24 -9.75 8.41 15.63
N GLN A 25 -9.97 8.79 16.89
CA GLN A 25 -10.14 7.79 17.95
C GLN A 25 -11.60 7.35 18.15
N VAL A 26 -11.86 6.09 17.82
CA VAL A 26 -12.98 5.34 18.38
C VAL A 26 -12.50 4.66 19.65
N SER A 27 -13.04 5.03 20.81
CA SER A 27 -12.66 4.45 22.10
C SER A 27 -13.25 3.05 22.26
N PRO A 28 -12.52 2.06 22.84
CA PRO A 28 -13.01 0.69 23.04
C PRO A 28 -14.35 0.60 23.76
N GLU A 29 -14.60 1.50 24.72
CA GLU A 29 -15.83 1.58 25.52
C GLU A 29 -17.09 1.88 24.69
N LYS A 30 -16.93 2.48 23.50
CA LYS A 30 -18.04 2.79 22.60
C LYS A 30 -18.41 1.62 21.69
N CYS A 31 -17.62 0.55 21.67
CA CYS A 31 -17.85 -0.60 20.82
C CYS A 31 -18.75 -1.63 21.49
N SER A 32 -19.91 -1.90 20.87
CA SER A 32 -20.77 -3.00 21.30
C SER A 32 -20.18 -4.35 20.90
N LYS A 33 -20.03 -5.26 21.88
CA LYS A 33 -19.68 -6.67 21.63
C LYS A 33 -20.80 -7.42 20.92
N ASN A 34 -22.05 -7.06 21.21
CA ASN A 34 -23.24 -7.72 20.69
C ASN A 34 -23.74 -7.10 19.38
N SER A 35 -22.91 -6.31 18.68
CA SER A 35 -23.30 -5.77 17.38
C SER A 35 -23.49 -6.92 16.40
N GLN A 36 -24.66 -6.98 15.74
CA GLN A 36 -24.93 -7.99 14.71
C GLN A 36 -24.27 -7.64 13.37
N TYR A 37 -24.07 -6.35 13.10
CA TYR A 37 -23.62 -5.85 11.81
C TYR A 37 -22.31 -5.08 11.92
N ARG A 38 -21.60 -5.03 10.79
CA ARG A 38 -20.44 -4.18 10.57
C ARG A 38 -20.86 -2.71 10.60
N THR A 39 -19.95 -1.86 11.04
CA THR A 39 -20.03 -0.42 10.82
C THR A 39 -19.66 -0.12 9.36
N TYR A 40 -20.18 0.99 8.83
CA TYR A 40 -19.94 1.37 7.44
C TYR A 40 -18.47 1.76 7.17
N ASP A 41 -17.78 2.26 8.19
CA ASP A 41 -16.39 2.71 8.14
C ASP A 41 -15.41 1.64 8.62
N GLY A 42 -15.87 0.46 9.05
CA GLY A 42 -15.02 -0.61 9.57
C GLY A 42 -14.60 -0.46 11.04
N SER A 43 -15.00 0.62 11.72
CA SER A 43 -14.73 0.82 13.15
C SER A 43 -15.28 -0.30 14.05
N CYS A 44 -14.66 -0.52 15.20
CA CYS A 44 -15.06 -1.55 16.17
C CYS A 44 -15.02 -3.00 15.63
N ASN A 45 -14.39 -3.27 14.48
CA ASN A 45 -14.15 -4.65 14.05
C ASN A 45 -13.19 -5.36 15.02
N ASN A 46 -12.10 -4.68 15.41
CA ASN A 46 -11.29 -5.09 16.54
C ASN A 46 -11.79 -4.36 17.81
N LEU A 47 -12.29 -5.11 18.79
CA LEU A 47 -12.85 -4.53 20.02
C LEU A 47 -11.80 -3.90 20.95
N ALA A 48 -10.57 -4.41 20.92
CA ALA A 48 -9.46 -3.87 21.70
C ALA A 48 -8.84 -2.64 21.02
N ASN A 49 -8.82 -2.63 19.68
CA ASN A 49 -8.26 -1.55 18.86
C ASN A 49 -9.28 -1.10 17.80
N PRO A 50 -10.29 -0.29 18.18
CA PRO A 50 -11.45 -0.01 17.33
C PRO A 50 -11.17 0.66 15.98
N THR A 51 -9.99 1.24 15.80
CA THR A 51 -9.59 1.94 14.59
C THR A 51 -8.89 1.04 13.57
N TRP A 52 -8.52 -0.19 13.94
CA TRP A 52 -7.81 -1.09 13.03
C TRP A 52 -8.72 -1.57 11.90
N GLY A 53 -8.27 -1.38 10.66
CA GLY A 53 -9.06 -1.67 9.46
C GLY A 53 -10.21 -0.69 9.20
N MET A 54 -10.29 0.41 9.95
CA MET A 54 -11.22 1.51 9.71
C MET A 54 -10.79 2.28 8.45
N ALA A 55 -11.76 2.82 7.71
CA ALA A 55 -11.51 3.69 6.56
C ALA A 55 -10.79 4.99 7.00
N GLY A 56 -9.99 5.56 6.10
CA GLY A 56 -9.24 6.80 6.37
C GLY A 56 -8.02 6.61 7.29
N GLN A 57 -7.61 5.36 7.54
CA GLN A 57 -6.35 5.05 8.23
C GLN A 57 -5.18 5.00 7.25
N THR A 58 -3.96 5.13 7.76
CA THR A 58 -2.74 4.95 6.99
C THR A 58 -2.56 3.48 6.59
N GLN A 59 -1.98 3.26 5.40
CA GLN A 59 -1.68 1.91 4.93
C GLN A 59 -0.60 1.26 5.79
N LEU A 60 -0.80 -0.01 6.13
CA LEU A 60 0.19 -0.79 6.86
C LEU A 60 1.40 -1.09 5.96
N ARG A 61 2.59 -0.93 6.53
CA ARG A 61 3.84 -1.26 5.84
C ARG A 61 4.26 -2.69 6.16
N MET A 62 4.50 -3.48 5.12
CA MET A 62 5.10 -4.83 5.27
C MET A 62 6.63 -4.79 5.37
N MET A 63 7.23 -3.74 4.81
CA MET A 63 8.68 -3.47 4.86
C MET A 63 8.89 -2.00 5.23
N PRO A 64 10.06 -1.64 5.82
CA PRO A 64 10.41 -0.26 6.07
C PRO A 64 10.26 0.60 4.81
N ALA A 65 9.93 1.88 4.99
CA ALA A 65 9.85 2.82 3.88
C ALA A 65 11.25 3.24 3.42
N GLU A 66 11.47 3.31 2.11
CA GLU A 66 12.71 3.81 1.52
C GLU A 66 12.45 5.10 0.76
N TYR A 67 13.02 6.20 1.28
CA TYR A 67 12.93 7.54 0.72
C TYR A 67 14.34 8.08 0.49
N ASN A 68 14.52 8.98 -0.48
CA ASN A 68 15.82 9.60 -0.76
C ASN A 68 16.38 10.34 0.47
N ASP A 69 15.51 11.02 1.20
CA ASP A 69 15.86 11.71 2.44
C ASP A 69 15.58 10.86 3.69
N GLY A 70 15.10 9.62 3.54
CA GLY A 70 14.68 8.75 4.64
C GLY A 70 13.33 9.12 5.27
N ILE A 71 12.58 10.08 4.72
CA ILE A 71 11.31 10.54 5.30
C ILE A 71 10.19 10.65 4.27
N SER A 72 10.39 11.37 3.17
CA SER A 72 9.31 11.73 2.27
C SER A 72 9.71 11.98 0.82
N GLU A 73 10.98 12.31 0.56
CA GLU A 73 11.42 12.57 -0.81
C GLU A 73 11.44 11.26 -1.61
N PRO A 74 10.80 11.21 -2.78
CA PRO A 74 10.87 10.03 -3.65
C PRO A 74 12.32 9.63 -3.92
N ARG A 75 12.59 8.33 -3.89
CA ARG A 75 13.92 7.78 -4.11
C ARG A 75 14.43 8.16 -5.51
N ILE A 76 15.68 8.62 -5.60
CA ILE A 76 16.32 8.99 -6.88
C ILE A 76 17.64 8.25 -7.13
N LEU A 77 18.21 7.60 -6.12
CA LEU A 77 19.46 6.83 -6.22
C LEU A 77 19.20 5.36 -5.88
N GLY A 78 19.87 4.47 -6.60
CA GLY A 78 19.96 3.04 -6.34
C GLY A 78 20.85 2.72 -5.13
N ASN A 79 20.90 1.45 -4.75
CA ASN A 79 21.71 1.00 -3.61
C ASN A 79 23.23 1.08 -3.87
N ASP A 80 23.60 1.18 -5.14
CA ASP A 80 24.95 1.44 -5.64
C ASP A 80 25.34 2.93 -5.62
N GLY A 81 24.39 3.83 -5.32
CA GLY A 81 24.56 5.28 -5.35
C GLY A 81 24.37 5.91 -6.74
N ASN A 82 24.03 5.13 -7.77
CA ASN A 82 23.76 5.63 -9.11
C ASN A 82 22.32 6.14 -9.25
N PRO A 83 22.01 7.03 -10.22
CA PRO A 83 20.63 7.46 -10.47
C PRO A 83 19.71 6.31 -10.85
N LEU A 84 18.51 6.25 -10.26
CA LEU A 84 17.49 5.30 -10.67
C LEU A 84 17.01 5.57 -12.11
N PRO A 85 16.71 4.52 -12.89
CA PRO A 85 16.22 4.69 -14.25
C PRO A 85 14.84 5.36 -14.24
N SER A 86 14.53 6.09 -15.31
CA SER A 86 13.19 6.67 -15.45
C SER A 86 12.12 5.58 -15.52
N PRO A 87 10.97 5.76 -14.84
CA PRO A 87 9.83 4.86 -14.95
C PRO A 87 9.37 4.62 -16.39
N ARG A 88 9.52 5.64 -17.26
CA ARG A 88 9.18 5.52 -18.69
C ARG A 88 10.16 4.60 -19.42
N MET A 89 11.44 4.67 -19.10
CA MET A 89 12.46 3.78 -19.65
C MET A 89 12.19 2.34 -19.24
N VAL A 90 11.95 2.09 -17.95
CA VAL A 90 11.60 0.76 -17.42
C VAL A 90 10.36 0.21 -18.11
N SER A 91 9.31 1.03 -18.27
CA SER A 91 8.10 0.65 -19.01
C SER A 91 8.40 0.25 -20.46
N ASN A 92 9.23 1.03 -21.16
CA ASN A 92 9.59 0.76 -22.56
C ASN A 92 10.43 -0.52 -22.74
N ILE A 93 11.21 -0.91 -21.72
CA ILE A 93 12.09 -2.08 -21.77
C ILE A 93 11.38 -3.33 -21.25
N VAL A 94 10.77 -3.26 -20.07
CA VAL A 94 10.19 -4.41 -19.36
C VAL A 94 8.77 -4.71 -19.83
N HIS A 95 7.94 -3.68 -20.02
CA HIS A 95 6.51 -3.83 -20.32
C HIS A 95 6.20 -3.71 -21.82
N ARG A 96 7.20 -3.89 -22.67
CA ARG A 96 7.01 -3.73 -24.12
C ARG A 96 6.07 -4.81 -24.63
N GLU A 97 4.94 -4.40 -25.20
CA GLU A 97 4.01 -5.32 -25.86
C GLU A 97 4.77 -6.07 -26.97
N GLY A 98 4.87 -7.39 -26.82
CA GLY A 98 5.47 -8.24 -27.85
C GLY A 98 4.64 -8.21 -29.13
N LYS A 99 5.18 -8.74 -30.24
CA LYS A 99 4.50 -8.77 -31.55
C LYS A 99 3.18 -9.56 -31.56
N LYS A 100 2.86 -10.31 -30.50
CA LYS A 100 1.63 -11.10 -30.37
C LYS A 100 1.05 -10.87 -28.98
N ARG A 101 -0.22 -10.43 -28.95
CA ARG A 101 -1.03 -10.47 -27.73
C ARG A 101 -1.17 -11.91 -27.28
N GLN A 102 -0.73 -12.19 -26.07
CA GLN A 102 -0.96 -13.48 -25.43
C GLN A 102 -2.19 -13.36 -24.54
N MET A 103 -3.31 -13.86 -25.04
CA MET A 103 -4.51 -14.03 -24.21
C MET A 103 -4.39 -15.32 -23.43
N SER A 104 -4.74 -15.29 -22.14
CA SER A 104 -4.87 -16.51 -21.34
C SER A 104 -5.93 -17.41 -21.99
N LYS A 105 -5.64 -18.71 -22.09
CA LYS A 105 -6.58 -19.71 -22.61
C LYS A 105 -7.49 -20.28 -21.51
N THR A 106 -7.17 -19.98 -20.26
CA THR A 106 -7.80 -20.55 -19.06
C THR A 106 -8.54 -19.51 -18.23
N SER A 107 -8.29 -18.22 -18.47
CA SER A 107 -8.91 -17.11 -17.73
C SER A 107 -9.70 -16.21 -18.65
N SER A 108 -10.93 -15.89 -18.25
CA SER A 108 -11.75 -14.88 -18.91
C SER A 108 -11.36 -13.47 -18.45
N VAL A 109 -11.77 -12.45 -19.20
CA VAL A 109 -11.58 -11.04 -18.81
C VAL A 109 -12.25 -10.72 -17.46
N MET A 110 -13.22 -11.54 -17.01
CA MET A 110 -13.83 -11.42 -15.69
C MET A 110 -12.80 -11.51 -14.56
N VAL A 111 -11.71 -12.26 -14.72
CA VAL A 111 -10.64 -12.36 -13.71
C VAL A 111 -9.99 -10.99 -13.46
N MET A 112 -9.70 -10.25 -14.53
CA MET A 112 -9.16 -8.89 -14.43
C MET A 112 -10.18 -7.94 -13.79
N GLN A 113 -11.43 -7.97 -14.27
CA GLN A 113 -12.47 -7.05 -13.78
C GLN A 113 -12.80 -7.29 -12.30
N TRP A 114 -12.85 -8.55 -11.87
CA TRP A 114 -13.05 -8.92 -10.47
C TRP A 114 -11.87 -8.49 -9.60
N GLY A 115 -10.64 -8.55 -10.13
CA GLY A 115 -9.45 -8.01 -9.47
C GLY A 115 -9.59 -6.52 -9.14
N GLN A 116 -10.03 -5.70 -10.10
CA GLN A 116 -10.27 -4.27 -9.85
C GLN A 116 -11.40 -4.04 -8.81
N PHE A 117 -12.48 -4.82 -8.90
CA PHE A 117 -13.58 -4.72 -7.96
C PHE A 117 -13.12 -5.00 -6.52
N LEU A 118 -12.31 -6.04 -6.31
CA LEU A 118 -11.73 -6.35 -5.01
C LEU A 118 -10.71 -5.30 -4.54
N ASP A 119 -9.85 -4.82 -5.44
CA ASP A 119 -8.88 -3.76 -5.12
C ASP A 119 -9.58 -2.51 -4.58
N HIS A 120 -10.63 -2.06 -5.26
CA HIS A 120 -11.42 -0.89 -4.85
C HIS A 120 -12.26 -1.10 -3.57
N ASP A 121 -12.50 -2.34 -3.14
CA ASP A 121 -13.16 -2.65 -1.85
C ASP A 121 -12.14 -2.63 -0.69
N ILE A 122 -10.88 -2.97 -0.96
CA ILE A 122 -9.85 -3.13 0.07
C ILE A 122 -9.03 -1.85 0.29
N VAL A 123 -8.71 -1.11 -0.78
CA VAL A 123 -7.77 0.01 -0.71
C VAL A 123 -8.16 1.17 -1.61
N ALA A 124 -7.99 2.38 -1.08
CA ALA A 124 -8.02 3.61 -1.85
C ALA A 124 -6.92 4.56 -1.33
N THR A 125 -6.05 5.02 -2.23
CA THR A 125 -5.03 6.03 -1.90
C THR A 125 -5.51 7.38 -2.43
N PRO A 126 -5.79 8.38 -1.56
CA PRO A 126 -6.27 9.68 -2.02
C PRO A 126 -5.18 10.44 -2.78
N LEU A 127 -5.58 11.18 -3.82
CA LEU A 127 -4.69 12.13 -4.49
C LEU A 127 -4.53 13.39 -3.63
N VAL A 128 -3.30 13.85 -3.47
CA VAL A 128 -2.99 15.12 -2.79
C VAL A 128 -3.49 16.28 -3.66
N ARG A 129 -4.27 17.17 -3.06
CA ARG A 129 -4.69 18.45 -3.66
C ARG A 129 -3.89 19.58 -3.04
N ASN A 130 -3.80 20.70 -3.75
CA ASN A 130 -3.28 21.94 -3.18
C ASN A 130 -4.21 22.45 -2.06
N ASP A 131 -3.72 23.38 -1.25
CA ASP A 131 -4.49 23.98 -0.13
C ASP A 131 -5.80 24.64 -0.58
N ASP A 132 -5.87 25.09 -1.83
CA ASP A 132 -7.06 25.67 -2.46
C ASP A 132 -8.02 24.62 -3.07
N GLY A 133 -7.73 23.33 -2.87
CA GLY A 133 -8.48 22.21 -3.42
C GLY A 133 -8.24 21.97 -4.92
N SER A 134 -7.38 22.76 -5.57
CA SER A 134 -7.03 22.56 -6.98
C SER A 134 -6.20 21.28 -7.17
N PRO A 135 -6.30 20.63 -8.34
CA PRO A 135 -5.44 19.50 -8.66
C PRO A 135 -3.97 19.92 -8.65
N LEU A 136 -3.10 19.05 -8.12
CA LEU A 136 -1.66 19.26 -8.17
C LEU A 136 -1.17 19.26 -9.63
N VAL A 137 -0.77 20.42 -10.15
CA VAL A 137 -0.25 20.56 -11.52
C VAL A 137 1.24 20.19 -11.52
N CYS A 138 1.53 18.93 -11.87
CA CYS A 138 2.90 18.40 -11.89
C CYS A 138 3.69 18.73 -13.17
N CYS A 139 3.03 19.32 -14.19
CA CYS A 139 3.63 19.56 -15.50
C CYS A 139 3.89 21.05 -15.73
N GLY A 140 5.11 21.49 -15.44
CA GLY A 140 5.71 22.73 -15.94
C GLY A 140 7.02 22.42 -16.68
N ASN A 141 7.31 23.16 -17.75
CA ASN A 141 8.43 22.93 -18.67
C ASN A 141 9.79 22.81 -17.95
N THR A 142 10.21 21.58 -17.66
CA THR A 142 11.59 21.27 -17.27
C THR A 142 12.03 19.99 -17.99
N THR A 143 12.88 20.17 -19.00
CA THR A 143 13.63 19.10 -19.65
C THR A 143 14.72 18.63 -18.68
N THR A 144 14.51 17.50 -18.04
CA THR A 144 15.58 16.77 -17.32
C THR A 144 16.00 15.57 -18.16
N THR A 145 17.27 15.57 -18.56
CA THR A 145 17.93 14.44 -19.21
C THR A 145 18.09 13.30 -18.22
N LEU A 146 17.56 12.13 -18.57
CA LEU A 146 17.62 10.92 -17.77
C LEU A 146 18.94 10.20 -18.07
N GLY A 147 19.73 9.96 -17.02
CA GLY A 147 20.95 9.16 -17.11
C GLY A 147 20.62 7.68 -17.25
N ASP A 148 21.38 7.01 -18.12
CA ASP A 148 21.25 5.59 -18.43
C ASP A 148 22.11 4.71 -17.50
N ASP A 149 21.50 3.59 -17.10
CA ASP A 149 22.07 2.26 -16.75
C ASP A 149 23.05 2.14 -15.56
N ASP A 150 22.51 1.78 -14.39
CA ASP A 150 23.06 0.70 -13.55
C ASP A 150 21.91 -0.14 -12.96
N ARG A 151 22.06 -1.46 -12.90
CA ARG A 151 20.97 -2.43 -12.62
C ARG A 151 21.30 -3.28 -11.40
N ASN A 152 20.88 -2.83 -10.23
CA ASN A 152 20.78 -3.69 -9.05
C ASN A 152 19.35 -4.25 -8.90
N VAL A 153 19.23 -5.52 -8.52
CA VAL A 153 17.95 -6.20 -8.27
C VAL A 153 17.18 -5.60 -7.09
N ASP A 154 17.88 -5.00 -6.14
CA ASP A 154 17.26 -4.35 -4.98
C ASP A 154 16.52 -3.05 -5.35
N ASP A 155 16.77 -2.52 -6.55
CA ASP A 155 16.15 -1.28 -7.05
C ASP A 155 14.90 -1.55 -7.90
N ILE A 156 14.48 -2.82 -7.99
CA ILE A 156 13.27 -3.23 -8.70
C ILE A 156 12.06 -3.04 -7.78
N ASP A 157 11.14 -2.16 -8.19
CA ASP A 157 9.85 -2.03 -7.52
C ASP A 157 9.10 -3.37 -7.44
N ILE A 158 8.46 -3.63 -6.30
CA ILE A 158 7.81 -4.91 -5.98
C ILE A 158 6.77 -5.32 -7.04
N TYR A 159 6.07 -4.36 -7.64
CA TYR A 159 5.11 -4.62 -8.69
C TYR A 159 5.81 -5.07 -9.96
N SER A 160 6.87 -4.36 -10.36
CA SER A 160 7.69 -4.70 -11.54
C SER A 160 8.39 -6.05 -11.39
N GLY A 161 8.87 -6.37 -10.18
CA GLY A 161 9.41 -7.68 -9.85
C GLY A 161 8.35 -8.77 -9.96
N GLY A 162 7.22 -8.60 -9.28
CA GLY A 162 6.16 -9.61 -9.20
C GLY A 162 5.51 -9.97 -10.54
N ILE A 163 5.29 -9.00 -11.43
CA ILE A 163 4.75 -9.28 -12.78
C ILE A 163 5.78 -9.94 -13.70
N SER A 164 7.07 -9.81 -13.40
CA SER A 164 8.16 -10.38 -14.20
C SER A 164 8.46 -11.83 -13.83
N GLU A 165 7.87 -12.32 -12.73
CA GLU A 165 8.00 -13.70 -12.31
C GLU A 165 7.22 -14.66 -13.21
N LYS A 166 7.70 -15.90 -13.30
CA LYS A 166 6.93 -16.97 -13.94
C LYS A 166 5.79 -17.40 -13.03
N SER A 167 4.59 -17.49 -13.58
CA SER A 167 3.42 -17.98 -12.85
C SER A 167 3.63 -19.38 -12.29
N MET A 168 3.11 -19.63 -11.09
CA MET A 168 3.15 -20.96 -10.47
C MET A 168 2.18 -21.93 -11.17
N PRO A 169 2.41 -23.26 -11.10
CA PRO A 169 1.49 -24.23 -11.70
C PRO A 169 0.05 -24.05 -11.18
N GLY A 170 -0.89 -23.79 -12.09
CA GLY A 170 -2.31 -23.58 -11.77
C GLY A 170 -2.65 -22.20 -11.20
N ALA A 171 -1.68 -21.27 -11.14
CA ALA A 171 -1.91 -19.88 -10.76
C ALA A 171 -1.59 -18.93 -11.93
N GLU A 172 -2.21 -17.76 -11.94
CA GLU A 172 -1.89 -16.69 -12.89
C GLU A 172 -0.70 -15.84 -12.42
N VAL A 173 -0.34 -15.92 -11.13
CA VAL A 173 0.71 -15.11 -10.49
C VAL A 173 1.97 -15.92 -10.16
N GLY A 174 3.10 -15.23 -10.09
CA GLY A 174 4.36 -15.80 -9.60
C GLY A 174 4.42 -15.96 -8.07
N PRO A 175 5.50 -16.55 -7.54
CA PRO A 175 5.67 -16.78 -6.10
C PRO A 175 5.53 -15.55 -5.21
N LEU A 176 6.07 -14.38 -5.59
CA LEU A 176 6.00 -13.14 -4.80
C LEU A 176 4.56 -12.68 -4.64
N PHE A 177 3.83 -12.49 -5.74
CA PHE A 177 2.42 -12.11 -5.66
C PHE A 177 1.55 -13.22 -5.08
N GLY A 178 1.88 -14.49 -5.29
CA GLY A 178 1.21 -15.60 -4.63
C GLY A 178 1.29 -15.50 -3.11
N CYS A 179 2.47 -15.21 -2.57
CA CYS A 179 2.68 -15.00 -1.14
C CYS A 179 1.94 -13.76 -0.62
N LEU A 180 2.08 -12.62 -1.31
CA LEU A 180 1.42 -11.37 -0.91
C LEU A 180 -0.09 -11.50 -0.92
N LEU A 181 -0.68 -12.06 -1.99
CA LEU A 181 -2.11 -12.31 -2.07
C LEU A 181 -2.56 -13.25 -0.94
N ALA A 182 -1.86 -14.37 -0.73
CA ALA A 182 -2.20 -15.30 0.34
C ALA A 182 -2.19 -14.63 1.72
N GLU A 183 -1.19 -13.79 2.01
CA GLU A 183 -1.10 -13.06 3.27
C GLU A 183 -2.23 -12.03 3.41
N GLN A 184 -2.57 -11.29 2.34
CA GLN A 184 -3.69 -10.35 2.36
C GLN A 184 -5.04 -11.05 2.57
N PHE A 185 -5.32 -12.14 1.84
CA PHE A 185 -6.54 -12.92 2.03
C PHE A 185 -6.63 -13.56 3.41
N ARG A 186 -5.49 -14.01 3.96
CA ARG A 186 -5.40 -14.50 5.34
C ARG A 186 -5.78 -13.40 6.32
N LYS A 187 -5.21 -12.20 6.18
CA LYS A 187 -5.53 -11.04 7.04
C LYS A 187 -6.98 -10.60 6.92
N LEU A 188 -7.57 -10.62 5.72
CA LEU A 188 -8.99 -10.31 5.54
C LEU A 188 -9.90 -11.34 6.23
N LYS A 189 -9.63 -12.63 6.03
CA LYS A 189 -10.43 -13.71 6.66
C LYS A 189 -10.35 -13.67 8.18
N PHE A 190 -9.14 -13.53 8.74
CA PHE A 190 -8.94 -13.64 10.19
C PHE A 190 -8.97 -12.30 10.92
N GLY A 191 -8.85 -11.18 10.22
CA GLY A 191 -8.96 -9.83 10.78
C GLY A 191 -10.41 -9.38 10.98
N ASP A 192 -11.36 -10.15 10.45
CA ASP A 192 -12.77 -9.83 10.44
C ASP A 192 -13.57 -10.63 11.48
N ARG A 193 -14.02 -9.95 12.54
CA ARG A 193 -14.79 -10.60 13.61
C ARG A 193 -16.14 -11.17 13.17
N PHE A 194 -16.70 -10.70 12.05
CA PHE A 194 -18.00 -11.12 11.54
C PHE A 194 -17.90 -12.23 10.49
N TRP A 195 -16.70 -12.77 10.25
CA TRP A 195 -16.51 -13.84 9.28
C TRP A 195 -17.29 -15.10 9.71
N TYR A 196 -18.05 -15.70 8.79
CA TYR A 196 -19.09 -16.70 9.10
C TYR A 196 -18.60 -17.98 9.80
N ASP A 197 -17.32 -18.32 9.67
CA ASP A 197 -16.71 -19.54 10.26
C ASP A 197 -15.87 -19.21 11.52
N ARG A 198 -16.02 -18.02 12.11
CA ARG A 198 -15.25 -17.60 13.28
C ARG A 198 -15.92 -18.03 14.59
N GLN A 199 -15.15 -18.75 15.42
CA GLN A 199 -15.57 -19.15 16.77
C GLN A 199 -15.26 -18.10 17.85
N ASN A 200 -14.29 -17.21 17.62
CA ASN A 200 -13.92 -16.13 18.52
C ASN A 200 -14.11 -14.77 17.81
N ASP A 201 -14.98 -13.93 18.34
CA ASP A 201 -15.32 -12.61 17.79
C ASP A 201 -14.44 -11.46 18.36
N GLN A 202 -13.50 -11.79 19.24
CA GLN A 202 -12.64 -10.81 19.92
C GLN A 202 -11.30 -10.56 19.19
N ILE A 203 -10.94 -11.38 18.20
CA ILE A 203 -9.66 -11.27 17.47
C ILE A 203 -9.87 -10.48 16.18
N GLY A 204 -9.61 -9.17 16.17
CA GLY A 204 -9.65 -8.38 14.94
C GLY A 204 -8.32 -8.38 14.20
N PHE A 205 -8.17 -7.47 13.23
CA PHE A 205 -6.91 -7.08 12.59
C PHE A 205 -5.71 -7.08 13.55
N THR A 206 -4.48 -7.23 13.05
CA THR A 206 -3.25 -7.16 13.86
C THR A 206 -2.61 -5.79 13.74
N GLU A 207 -1.75 -5.45 14.70
CA GLU A 207 -0.89 -4.27 14.60
C GLU A 207 -0.03 -4.39 13.32
N GLY A 208 0.01 -3.32 12.53
CA GLY A 208 0.99 -3.23 11.45
C GLY A 208 2.33 -2.76 12.02
N ILE A 209 3.44 -3.19 11.41
CA ILE A 209 4.77 -2.76 11.84
C ILE A 209 4.82 -1.24 11.73
N SER A 210 4.85 -0.54 12.85
CA SER A 210 5.08 0.91 12.87
C SER A 210 6.54 1.16 12.52
N SER A 211 6.78 1.86 11.42
CA SER A 211 8.09 2.48 11.14
C SER A 211 8.37 3.62 12.10
#